data_AF-A0AAN6EHV4-F1
#
_entry.id   AF-A0AAN6EHV4-F1
#
_cell.length_a   1.000
_cell.length_b   1.000
_cell.length_c   1.000
_cell.angle_alpha   90.00
_cell.angle_beta   90.00
_cell.angle_gamma   90.00
#
_symmetry.space_group_name_H-M   'P 1'
#
loop_
_entity.id
_entity.type
_entity.pdbx_description
1 polymer ?
#
loop_
_entity_poly.entity_id
_entity_poly.type
_entity_poly.pdbx_seq_one_letter_code
_entity_poly.pdbx_strand_id
1 'polypeptide(L)'
;PPVNPAREIDDPRDSKPVDWVDDEQVPDSSATKPEDWDEDAPAMVLDEDAAKPEKWLEDEPLMVKDPAAVKPEDWDDDEDGDWAPPMVANPRCADADGCGPWKRPLKRNADYKGPWSPPLIDNPAYKGKWAPRRIANPGYFEDLAVYKLAKIDAIGFELWTMQSGITFDNIYVGDNVETAERIAKNVWKPKHDTEVALREARNPRPVEKTKSKLDGVLELFKVRVGDISASVADFYGRVRHEGIVEAVRQDRSGAIAVVMAVGGLVWLAWNLVALARFIVGLASPAPPAPVAATNAPNASPDATASTSARTSASYSAAVKRKTKKSS
;
A
#
# COMPACT_ATOMS: atom_id res chain seq x y z
N PRO A 1 19.02 20.20 -24.82
CA PRO A 1 19.85 19.45 -25.78
C PRO A 1 21.03 18.81 -25.03
N PRO A 2 21.49 17.62 -25.40
CA PRO A 2 22.71 17.07 -24.81
C PRO A 2 23.89 17.99 -25.11
N VAL A 3 24.82 18.14 -24.16
CA VAL A 3 26.03 18.98 -24.35
C VAL A 3 26.91 18.38 -25.44
N ASN A 4 27.11 17.06 -25.40
CA ASN A 4 27.81 16.33 -26.45
C ASN A 4 26.77 15.71 -27.38
N PRO A 5 26.76 16.07 -28.68
CA PRO A 5 25.89 15.44 -29.65
C PRO A 5 26.21 13.94 -29.78
N ALA A 6 25.25 13.15 -30.25
CA ALA A 6 25.45 11.72 -30.46
C ALA A 6 26.57 11.46 -31.49
N ARG A 7 27.39 10.41 -31.25
CA ARG A 7 28.45 9.95 -32.17
C ARG A 7 27.88 9.49 -33.52
N GLU A 8 26.70 8.89 -33.47
CA GLU A 8 25.99 8.35 -34.63
C GLU A 8 24.57 8.92 -34.67
N ILE A 9 24.14 9.29 -35.87
CA ILE A 9 22.76 9.72 -36.18
C ILE A 9 22.17 8.76 -37.20
N ASP A 10 20.86 8.72 -37.27
CA ASP A 10 20.15 7.98 -38.31
C ASP A 10 20.37 8.68 -39.67
N ASP A 11 20.65 7.91 -40.72
CA ASP A 11 20.89 8.47 -42.05
C ASP A 11 19.57 9.06 -42.59
N PRO A 12 19.48 10.38 -42.79
CA PRO A 12 18.24 11.01 -43.27
C PRO A 12 17.92 10.65 -44.73
N ARG A 13 18.87 10.02 -45.45
CA ARG A 13 18.67 9.54 -46.82
C ARG A 13 18.32 8.06 -46.88
N ASP A 14 18.40 7.35 -45.76
CA ASP A 14 17.97 5.96 -45.70
C ASP A 14 16.46 5.91 -45.47
N SER A 15 15.80 5.03 -46.22
CA SER A 15 14.35 4.91 -46.24
C SER A 15 13.96 3.46 -46.22
N LYS A 16 12.86 3.15 -45.54
CA LYS A 16 12.35 1.79 -45.42
C LYS A 16 12.18 1.15 -46.81
N PRO A 17 12.87 0.03 -47.10
CA PRO A 17 12.66 -0.70 -48.34
C PRO A 17 11.21 -1.18 -48.46
N VAL A 18 10.69 -1.24 -49.68
CA VAL A 18 9.29 -1.66 -49.95
C VAL A 18 9.07 -3.13 -49.56
N ASP A 19 10.10 -3.96 -49.64
CA ASP A 19 10.08 -5.37 -49.25
C ASP A 19 10.37 -5.59 -47.75
N TRP A 20 10.48 -4.52 -46.96
CA TRP A 20 10.70 -4.61 -45.52
C TRP A 20 9.38 -4.76 -44.78
N VAL A 21 9.17 -5.94 -44.20
CA VAL A 21 7.98 -6.25 -43.41
C VAL A 21 8.33 -6.09 -41.93
N ASP A 22 7.76 -5.07 -41.30
CA ASP A 22 7.88 -4.75 -39.87
C ASP A 22 6.61 -5.07 -39.08
N ASP A 23 5.59 -5.63 -39.74
CA ASP A 23 4.43 -6.20 -39.07
C ASP A 23 4.81 -7.57 -38.49
N GLU A 24 4.84 -7.64 -37.16
CA GLU A 24 5.16 -8.85 -36.39
C GLU A 24 4.14 -9.96 -36.63
N GLN A 25 2.87 -9.60 -36.83
CA GLN A 25 1.79 -10.54 -37.00
C GLN A 25 0.90 -10.14 -38.17
N VAL A 26 0.39 -11.14 -38.88
CA VAL A 26 -0.53 -10.96 -40.01
C VAL A 26 -1.78 -11.82 -39.81
N PRO A 27 -2.93 -11.39 -40.35
CA PRO A 27 -4.13 -12.22 -40.43
C PRO A 27 -3.85 -13.59 -41.04
N ASP A 28 -4.30 -14.65 -40.38
CA ASP A 28 -4.20 -16.00 -40.94
C ASP A 28 -5.12 -16.15 -42.15
N SER A 29 -4.52 -16.20 -43.34
CA SER A 29 -5.25 -16.41 -44.61
C SER A 29 -5.90 -17.79 -44.73
N SER A 30 -5.52 -18.76 -43.89
CA SER A 30 -6.10 -20.11 -43.87
C SER A 30 -7.28 -20.24 -42.91
N ALA A 31 -7.44 -19.28 -41.99
CA ALA A 31 -8.59 -19.24 -41.09
C ALA A 31 -9.85 -18.86 -41.87
N THR A 32 -10.92 -19.59 -41.61
CA THR A 32 -12.24 -19.30 -42.18
C THR A 32 -13.21 -18.96 -41.06
N LYS A 33 -14.19 -18.12 -41.38
CA LYS A 33 -15.25 -17.75 -40.47
C LYS A 33 -16.02 -19.01 -40.02
N PRO A 34 -16.16 -19.27 -38.71
CA PRO A 34 -16.99 -20.35 -38.20
C PRO A 34 -18.47 -20.18 -38.59
N GLU A 35 -19.16 -21.29 -38.85
CA GLU A 35 -20.59 -21.27 -39.22
C GLU A 35 -21.49 -20.78 -38.07
N ASP A 36 -21.05 -20.90 -36.80
CA ASP A 36 -21.75 -20.43 -35.61
C ASP A 36 -21.54 -18.92 -35.32
N TRP A 37 -20.80 -18.22 -36.18
CA TRP A 37 -20.50 -16.81 -36.01
C TRP A 37 -21.50 -15.93 -36.79
N ASP A 38 -22.55 -15.49 -36.11
CA ASP A 38 -23.50 -14.52 -36.67
C ASP A 38 -22.97 -13.08 -36.51
N GLU A 39 -22.73 -12.41 -37.63
CA GLU A 39 -22.26 -11.01 -37.66
C GLU A 39 -23.43 -10.01 -37.68
N ASP A 40 -24.62 -10.46 -38.07
CA ASP A 40 -25.82 -9.64 -38.18
C ASP A 40 -26.62 -9.62 -36.86
N ALA A 41 -26.25 -10.47 -35.90
CA ALA A 41 -26.79 -10.45 -34.56
C ALA A 41 -26.69 -9.04 -33.95
N PRO A 42 -27.77 -8.47 -33.39
CA PRO A 42 -27.69 -7.17 -32.75
C PRO A 42 -26.94 -7.27 -31.42
N ALA A 43 -26.11 -6.27 -31.10
CA ALA A 43 -25.39 -6.21 -29.82
C ALA A 43 -26.32 -6.14 -28.60
N MET A 44 -27.52 -5.59 -28.82
CA MET A 44 -28.52 -5.33 -27.79
C MET A 44 -29.86 -5.88 -28.26
N VAL A 45 -30.47 -6.73 -27.44
CA VAL A 45 -31.80 -7.31 -27.65
C VAL A 45 -32.74 -6.83 -26.54
N LEU A 46 -34.05 -6.82 -26.78
CA LEU A 46 -35.01 -6.48 -25.74
C LEU A 46 -34.91 -7.50 -24.60
N ASP A 47 -34.93 -7.02 -23.36
CA ASP A 47 -35.01 -7.90 -22.22
C ASP A 47 -36.46 -8.36 -22.00
N GLU A 48 -36.78 -9.57 -22.47
CA GLU A 48 -38.11 -10.16 -22.30
C GLU A 48 -38.42 -10.48 -20.83
N ASP A 49 -37.38 -10.68 -20.00
CA ASP A 49 -37.52 -10.97 -18.57
C ASP A 49 -37.79 -9.70 -17.75
N ALA A 50 -37.54 -8.53 -18.33
CA ALA A 50 -37.80 -7.25 -17.66
C ALA A 50 -39.30 -6.97 -17.61
N ALA A 51 -39.83 -6.97 -16.39
CA ALA A 51 -41.18 -6.48 -16.09
C ALA A 51 -41.17 -4.99 -15.77
N LYS A 52 -42.26 -4.30 -16.13
CA LYS A 52 -42.47 -2.90 -15.76
C LYS A 52 -42.62 -2.79 -14.23
N PRO A 53 -41.92 -1.88 -13.55
CA PRO A 53 -42.10 -1.65 -12.11
C PRO A 53 -43.51 -1.17 -11.77
N GLU A 54 -44.02 -1.58 -10.61
CA GLU A 54 -45.38 -1.24 -10.16
C GLU A 54 -45.59 0.26 -9.92
N LYS A 55 -44.52 1.00 -9.55
CA LYS A 55 -44.58 2.45 -9.29
C LYS A 55 -44.20 3.31 -10.50
N TRP A 56 -44.23 2.75 -11.70
CA TRP A 56 -43.89 3.49 -12.92
C TRP A 56 -45.07 4.35 -13.39
N LEU A 57 -44.84 5.67 -13.52
CA LEU A 57 -45.85 6.66 -13.89
C LEU A 57 -45.83 6.92 -15.42
N GLU A 58 -46.68 6.25 -16.20
CA GLU A 58 -46.68 6.41 -17.67
C GLU A 58 -47.25 7.73 -18.17
N ASP A 59 -48.23 8.27 -17.43
CA ASP A 59 -48.95 9.49 -17.83
C ASP A 59 -48.18 10.77 -17.49
N GLU A 60 -47.13 10.67 -16.69
CA GLU A 60 -46.33 11.81 -16.26
C GLU A 60 -45.06 11.94 -17.12
N PRO A 61 -44.76 13.12 -17.70
CA PRO A 61 -43.56 13.31 -18.48
C PRO A 61 -42.32 13.30 -17.57
N LEU A 62 -41.21 12.78 -18.09
CA LEU A 62 -39.91 12.75 -17.39
C LEU A 62 -39.40 14.17 -17.07
N MET A 63 -39.65 15.10 -17.99
CA MET A 63 -39.24 16.50 -17.88
C MET A 63 -40.47 17.40 -17.99
N VAL A 64 -40.56 18.40 -17.11
CA VAL A 64 -41.58 19.45 -17.12
C VAL A 64 -40.90 20.81 -17.30
N LYS A 65 -41.62 21.79 -17.83
CA LYS A 65 -41.12 23.17 -17.89
C LYS A 65 -40.91 23.69 -16.47
N ASP A 66 -39.78 24.35 -16.22
CA ASP A 66 -39.48 24.92 -14.92
C ASP A 66 -40.50 26.03 -14.57
N PRO A 67 -41.32 25.87 -13.52
CA PRO A 67 -42.29 26.89 -13.11
C PRO A 67 -41.63 28.11 -12.48
N ALA A 68 -40.36 28.01 -12.06
CA ALA A 68 -39.60 29.11 -11.48
C ALA A 68 -38.79 29.89 -12.52
N ALA A 69 -38.70 29.40 -13.76
CA ALA A 69 -38.01 30.11 -14.82
C ALA A 69 -38.83 31.32 -15.28
N VAL A 70 -38.19 32.47 -15.32
CA VAL A 70 -38.74 33.73 -15.83
C VAL A 70 -37.94 34.15 -17.05
N LYS A 71 -38.62 34.72 -18.04
CA LYS A 71 -37.98 35.28 -19.23
C LYS A 71 -36.97 36.37 -18.80
N PRO A 72 -35.70 36.29 -19.20
CA PRO A 72 -34.72 37.34 -18.93
C PRO A 72 -35.16 38.70 -19.50
N GLU A 73 -34.82 39.79 -18.80
CA GLU A 73 -35.18 41.15 -19.24
C GLU A 73 -34.49 41.54 -20.56
N ASP A 74 -33.31 40.98 -20.83
CA ASP A 74 -32.52 41.23 -22.05
C ASP A 74 -32.88 40.29 -23.21
N TRP A 75 -33.95 39.50 -23.11
CA TRP A 75 -34.38 38.59 -24.19
C TRP A 75 -35.28 39.30 -25.21
N ASP A 76 -34.87 39.30 -26.47
CA ASP A 76 -35.62 39.89 -27.57
C ASP A 76 -36.30 38.80 -28.40
N ASP A 77 -37.63 38.73 -28.44
CA ASP A 77 -38.33 37.67 -29.18
C ASP A 77 -38.18 37.81 -30.72
N ASP A 78 -37.89 39.02 -31.21
CA ASP A 78 -37.72 39.28 -32.65
C ASP A 78 -36.33 38.85 -33.14
N GLU A 79 -35.30 38.95 -32.30
CA GLU A 79 -33.91 38.59 -32.61
C GLU A 79 -33.50 37.19 -32.07
N ASP A 80 -33.93 36.82 -30.86
CA ASP A 80 -33.59 35.55 -30.17
C ASP A 80 -34.68 34.46 -30.34
N GLY A 81 -35.89 34.83 -30.81
CA GLY A 81 -37.04 33.95 -31.00
C GLY A 81 -37.91 33.77 -29.75
N ASP A 82 -39.01 33.01 -29.87
CA ASP A 82 -39.94 32.76 -28.76
C ASP A 82 -39.25 32.13 -27.54
N TRP A 83 -39.23 32.85 -26.42
CA TRP A 83 -38.66 32.32 -25.18
C TRP A 83 -39.43 31.09 -24.67
N ALA A 84 -38.70 30.00 -24.40
CA ALA A 84 -39.23 28.80 -23.77
C ALA A 84 -38.47 28.48 -22.47
N PRO A 85 -39.17 28.16 -21.36
CA PRO A 85 -38.51 27.82 -20.10
C PRO A 85 -37.70 26.52 -20.23
N PRO A 86 -36.59 26.39 -19.49
CA PRO A 86 -35.81 25.17 -19.45
C PRO A 86 -36.65 24.00 -18.93
N MET A 87 -36.35 22.81 -19.45
CA MET A 87 -36.97 21.56 -19.02
C MET A 87 -36.24 21.04 -17.78
N VAL A 88 -36.96 20.84 -16.69
CA VAL A 88 -36.46 20.29 -15.41
C VAL A 88 -37.08 18.93 -15.13
N ALA A 89 -36.40 18.11 -14.33
CA ALA A 89 -36.93 16.80 -13.93
C ALA A 89 -38.25 16.97 -13.16
N ASN A 90 -39.28 16.21 -13.54
CA ASN A 90 -40.58 16.28 -12.88
C ASN A 90 -40.46 15.82 -11.42
N PRO A 91 -40.80 16.66 -10.42
CA PRO A 91 -40.69 16.30 -9.01
C PRO A 91 -41.48 15.04 -8.64
N ARG A 92 -42.59 14.76 -9.35
CA ARG A 92 -43.41 13.56 -9.13
C ARG A 92 -42.70 12.26 -9.51
N CYS A 93 -41.64 12.37 -10.31
CA CYS A 93 -40.82 11.25 -10.74
C CYS A 93 -39.66 10.94 -9.77
N ALA A 94 -39.39 11.83 -8.80
CA ALA A 94 -38.33 11.62 -7.82
C ALA A 94 -38.68 10.50 -6.82
N ASP A 95 -39.97 10.35 -6.50
CA ASP A 95 -40.47 9.32 -5.58
C ASP A 95 -40.94 8.03 -6.29
N ALA A 96 -40.92 8.01 -7.63
CA ALA A 96 -41.36 6.91 -8.47
C ALA A 96 -40.16 6.13 -9.05
N ASP A 97 -40.39 4.89 -9.49
CA ASP A 97 -39.33 4.07 -10.12
C ASP A 97 -38.99 4.57 -11.54
N GLY A 98 -39.88 5.36 -12.15
CA GLY A 98 -39.67 6.04 -13.42
C GLY A 98 -40.94 6.70 -13.95
N CYS A 99 -40.78 7.49 -15.01
CA CYS A 99 -41.84 8.29 -15.61
C CYS A 99 -41.82 8.25 -17.14
N GLY A 100 -42.98 8.49 -17.75
CA GLY A 100 -43.20 8.48 -19.18
C GLY A 100 -43.50 7.08 -19.72
N PRO A 101 -43.70 6.90 -21.03
CA PRO A 101 -44.01 5.59 -21.60
C PRO A 101 -42.87 4.60 -21.33
N TRP A 102 -43.17 3.53 -20.60
CA TRP A 102 -42.16 2.52 -20.26
C TRP A 102 -41.69 1.80 -21.53
N LYS A 103 -40.37 1.76 -21.72
CA LYS A 103 -39.73 0.96 -22.77
C LYS A 103 -38.92 -0.13 -22.10
N ARG A 104 -39.09 -1.37 -22.59
CA ARG A 104 -38.27 -2.50 -22.12
C ARG A 104 -36.79 -2.13 -22.25
N PRO A 105 -35.98 -2.37 -21.21
CA PRO A 105 -34.55 -2.17 -21.31
C PRO A 105 -33.97 -3.13 -22.34
N LEU A 106 -32.91 -2.68 -22.98
CA LEU A 106 -32.12 -3.55 -23.85
C LEU A 106 -31.11 -4.30 -22.98
N LYS A 107 -31.03 -5.63 -23.15
CA LYS A 107 -29.97 -6.46 -22.58
C LYS A 107 -28.92 -6.79 -23.64
N ARG A 108 -27.69 -7.06 -23.19
CA ARG A 108 -26.62 -7.52 -24.07
C ARG A 108 -26.99 -8.88 -24.64
N ASN A 109 -26.92 -9.00 -25.97
CA ASN A 109 -27.13 -10.28 -26.64
C ASN A 109 -25.94 -11.21 -26.37
N ALA A 110 -26.19 -12.40 -25.84
CA ALA A 110 -25.15 -13.40 -25.57
C ALA A 110 -24.54 -13.97 -26.87
N ASP A 111 -25.31 -13.95 -27.96
CA ASP A 111 -24.91 -14.49 -29.25
C ASP A 111 -24.16 -13.46 -30.12
N TYR A 112 -24.09 -12.19 -29.69
CA TYR A 112 -23.37 -11.16 -30.42
C TYR A 112 -21.86 -11.33 -30.28
N LYS A 113 -21.21 -11.74 -31.37
CA LYS A 113 -19.75 -11.92 -31.46
C LYS A 113 -19.06 -10.78 -32.22
N GLY A 114 -19.81 -9.92 -32.91
CA GLY A 114 -19.29 -8.81 -33.74
C GLY A 114 -18.81 -9.28 -35.12
N PRO A 115 -18.18 -8.42 -35.94
CA PRO A 115 -17.61 -8.83 -37.20
C PRO A 115 -16.46 -9.83 -36.97
N TRP A 116 -16.43 -10.92 -37.75
CA TRP A 116 -15.38 -11.93 -37.59
C TRP A 116 -14.06 -11.39 -38.14
N SER A 117 -12.99 -11.55 -37.37
CA SER A 117 -11.62 -11.30 -37.81
C SER A 117 -10.81 -12.58 -37.68
N PRO A 118 -10.00 -12.95 -38.70
CA PRO A 118 -9.08 -14.08 -38.58
C PRO A 118 -8.09 -13.86 -37.43
N PRO A 119 -7.62 -14.94 -36.78
CA PRO A 119 -6.58 -14.85 -35.78
C PRO A 119 -5.28 -14.30 -36.39
N LEU A 120 -4.51 -13.57 -35.60
CA LEU A 120 -3.20 -13.08 -35.99
C LEU A 120 -2.17 -14.19 -35.77
N ILE A 121 -1.39 -14.49 -36.82
CA ILE A 121 -0.26 -15.43 -36.77
C ILE A 121 1.05 -14.68 -36.96
N ASP A 122 2.13 -15.21 -36.39
CA ASP A 122 3.44 -14.62 -36.55
C ASP A 122 3.84 -14.61 -38.02
N ASN A 123 4.27 -13.45 -38.50
CA ASN A 123 4.56 -13.23 -39.90
C ASN A 123 5.94 -13.83 -40.25
N PRO A 124 6.03 -14.89 -41.07
CA PRO A 124 7.32 -15.49 -41.42
C PRO A 124 8.22 -14.55 -42.25
N ALA A 125 7.66 -13.50 -42.85
CA ALA A 125 8.41 -12.48 -43.57
C ALA A 125 8.87 -11.30 -42.68
N TYR A 126 8.54 -11.30 -41.38
CA TYR A 126 8.92 -10.24 -40.44
C TYR A 126 10.44 -10.12 -40.34
N LYS A 127 10.97 -8.95 -40.70
CA LYS A 127 12.41 -8.64 -40.68
C LYS A 127 12.83 -7.83 -39.46
N GLY A 128 11.91 -7.57 -38.53
CA GLY A 128 12.11 -6.64 -37.42
C GLY A 128 11.53 -5.26 -37.71
N LYS A 129 11.34 -4.45 -36.66
CA LYS A 129 11.03 -3.03 -36.82
C LYS A 129 12.12 -2.35 -37.60
N TRP A 130 11.75 -1.74 -38.72
CA TRP A 130 12.70 -1.01 -39.54
C TRP A 130 13.27 0.17 -38.76
N ALA A 131 14.59 0.31 -38.80
CA ALA A 131 15.29 1.50 -38.31
C ALA A 131 16.27 1.94 -39.42
N PRO A 132 16.44 3.25 -39.64
CA PRO A 132 17.44 3.74 -40.57
C PRO A 132 18.84 3.29 -40.17
N ARG A 133 19.73 3.13 -41.15
CA ARG A 133 21.15 2.90 -40.85
C ARG A 133 21.72 4.05 -40.05
N ARG A 134 22.50 3.70 -39.03
CA ARG A 134 23.29 4.67 -38.26
C ARG A 134 24.53 5.06 -39.04
N ILE A 135 24.74 6.36 -39.20
CA ILE A 135 25.92 6.97 -39.82
C ILE A 135 26.64 7.83 -38.80
N ALA A 136 27.95 8.02 -39.00
CA ALA A 136 28.73 8.94 -38.19
C ALA A 136 28.12 10.35 -38.30
N ASN A 137 27.88 10.98 -37.16
CA ASN A 137 27.31 12.33 -37.10
C ASN A 137 28.36 13.36 -37.58
N PRO A 138 28.14 14.09 -38.69
CA PRO A 138 29.09 15.09 -39.18
C PRO A 138 29.29 16.26 -38.21
N GLY A 139 28.28 16.54 -37.37
CA GLY A 139 28.34 17.56 -36.32
C GLY A 139 28.80 17.02 -34.96
N TYR A 140 29.40 15.83 -34.92
CA TYR A 140 29.90 15.26 -33.68
C TYR A 140 31.07 16.06 -33.12
N PHE A 141 30.99 16.41 -31.85
CA PHE A 141 32.11 16.87 -31.05
C PHE A 141 32.01 16.27 -29.65
N GLU A 142 33.14 16.25 -28.96
CA GLU A 142 33.23 15.75 -27.58
C GLU A 142 33.85 16.84 -26.70
N ASP A 143 33.02 17.46 -25.86
CA ASP A 143 33.49 18.31 -24.78
C ASP A 143 33.75 17.45 -23.53
N LEU A 144 35.02 17.36 -23.12
CA LEU A 144 35.45 16.69 -21.89
C LEU A 144 35.37 17.62 -20.67
N ALA A 145 35.22 18.92 -20.89
CA ALA A 145 35.22 19.97 -19.88
C ALA A 145 33.83 20.61 -19.71
N VAL A 146 32.78 19.80 -19.75
CA VAL A 146 31.36 20.21 -19.62
C VAL A 146 31.08 21.09 -18.40
N TYR A 147 31.86 20.96 -17.34
CA TYR A 147 31.74 21.78 -16.12
C TYR A 147 32.19 23.24 -16.31
N LYS A 148 32.91 23.56 -17.39
CA LYS A 148 33.41 24.92 -17.69
C LYS A 148 32.34 25.73 -18.43
N LEU A 149 31.27 26.03 -17.73
CA LEU A 149 30.21 26.88 -18.24
C LEU A 149 30.69 28.34 -18.40
N ALA A 150 29.97 29.12 -19.20
CA ALA A 150 30.16 30.56 -19.26
C ALA A 150 29.98 31.19 -17.88
N LYS A 151 30.62 32.35 -17.65
CA LYS A 151 30.57 33.06 -16.37
C LYS A 151 29.11 33.33 -15.97
N ILE A 152 28.77 32.97 -14.73
CA ILE A 152 27.45 33.20 -14.15
C ILE A 152 27.55 34.44 -13.25
N ASP A 153 26.83 35.50 -13.61
CA ASP A 153 26.87 36.79 -12.88
C ASP A 153 25.63 37.04 -12.00
N ALA A 154 24.56 36.28 -12.20
CA ALA A 154 23.30 36.48 -11.48
C ALA A 154 22.60 35.14 -11.18
N ILE A 155 21.76 35.17 -10.14
CA ILE A 155 20.89 34.07 -9.74
C ILE A 155 19.45 34.56 -9.90
N GLY A 156 18.63 33.80 -10.62
CA GLY A 156 17.21 34.09 -10.82
C GLY A 156 16.35 32.89 -10.45
N PHE A 157 15.13 33.16 -9.98
CA PHE A 157 14.11 32.13 -9.76
C PHE A 157 13.01 32.32 -10.81
N GLU A 158 12.90 31.38 -11.73
CA GLU A 158 11.79 31.31 -12.68
C GLU A 158 10.91 30.11 -12.30
N LEU A 159 9.69 30.38 -11.85
CA LEU A 159 8.79 29.38 -11.28
C LEU A 159 7.39 29.57 -11.85
N TRP A 160 6.79 28.48 -12.31
CA TRP A 160 5.36 28.42 -12.64
C TRP A 160 4.63 27.68 -11.50
N THR A 161 3.75 28.37 -10.78
CA THR A 161 2.98 27.80 -9.67
C THR A 161 1.58 28.36 -9.59
N MET A 162 0.62 27.49 -9.29
CA MET A 162 -0.76 27.86 -8.93
C MET A 162 -0.95 27.99 -7.41
N GLN A 163 0.08 27.66 -6.62
CA GLN A 163 0.08 27.64 -5.16
C GLN A 163 0.90 28.81 -4.60
N SER A 164 0.33 29.52 -3.62
CA SER A 164 1.01 30.55 -2.84
C SER A 164 1.72 29.97 -1.61
N GLY A 165 2.66 30.72 -1.02
CA GLY A 165 3.30 30.37 0.26
C GLY A 165 4.62 29.61 0.14
N ILE A 166 5.28 29.66 -1.02
CA ILE A 166 6.63 29.11 -1.23
C ILE A 166 7.65 30.14 -0.73
N THR A 167 8.54 29.73 0.18
CA THR A 167 9.59 30.59 0.73
C THR A 167 10.97 30.00 0.42
N PHE A 168 11.87 30.83 -0.11
CA PHE A 168 13.28 30.48 -0.31
C PHE A 168 14.14 31.22 0.72
N ASP A 169 15.11 30.52 1.31
CA ASP A 169 16.01 31.06 2.33
C ASP A 169 17.34 30.28 2.27
N ASN A 170 18.42 30.87 2.78
CA ASN A 170 19.77 30.26 2.87
C ASN A 170 20.40 29.92 1.50
N ILE A 171 20.35 30.85 0.55
CA ILE A 171 20.99 30.68 -0.76
C ILE A 171 22.50 30.87 -0.60
N TYR A 172 23.27 29.80 -0.82
CA TYR A 172 24.74 29.83 -0.82
C TYR A 172 25.27 29.53 -2.23
N VAL A 173 26.19 30.37 -2.71
CA VAL A 173 26.90 30.16 -3.98
C VAL A 173 28.40 30.27 -3.71
N GLY A 174 29.12 29.19 -4.00
CA GLY A 174 30.56 29.09 -3.81
C GLY A 174 31.10 27.79 -4.40
N ASP A 175 32.42 27.65 -4.38
CA ASP A 175 33.19 26.53 -4.94
C ASP A 175 33.63 25.51 -3.87
N ASN A 176 33.53 25.87 -2.59
CA ASN A 176 33.98 25.04 -1.47
C ASN A 176 32.85 24.19 -0.88
N VAL A 177 33.02 22.86 -0.94
CA VAL A 177 32.05 21.87 -0.45
C VAL A 177 31.97 21.86 1.07
N GLU A 178 33.11 21.99 1.76
CA GLU A 178 33.15 21.94 3.23
C GLU A 178 32.37 23.10 3.87
N THR A 179 32.39 24.26 3.23
CA THR A 179 31.66 25.46 3.64
C THR A 179 30.17 25.29 3.40
N ALA A 180 29.77 24.72 2.27
CA ALA A 180 28.37 24.37 2.01
C ALA A 180 27.83 23.40 3.06
N GLU A 181 28.59 22.35 3.39
CA GLU A 181 28.22 21.39 4.43
C GLU A 181 28.13 22.04 5.82
N ARG A 182 29.06 22.94 6.15
CA ARG A 182 29.04 23.65 7.43
C ARG A 182 27.81 24.53 7.56
N ILE A 183 27.43 25.24 6.50
CA ILE A 183 26.20 26.06 6.47
C ILE A 183 24.97 25.16 6.60
N ALA A 184 24.92 24.03 5.89
CA ALA A 184 23.82 23.09 5.99
C ALA A 184 23.67 22.51 7.41
N LYS A 185 24.78 22.16 8.07
CA LYS A 185 24.79 21.62 9.44
C LYS A 185 24.43 22.67 10.50
N ASN A 186 24.92 23.90 10.35
CA ASN A 186 24.79 24.93 11.39
C ASN A 186 23.53 25.78 11.25
N VAL A 187 23.05 26.01 10.02
CA VAL A 187 21.94 26.93 9.74
C VAL A 187 20.68 26.16 9.37
N TRP A 188 20.75 25.33 8.33
CA TRP A 188 19.57 24.64 7.83
C TRP A 188 19.09 23.53 8.77
N LYS A 189 20.00 22.66 9.25
CA LYS A 189 19.62 21.46 10.02
C LYS A 189 18.87 21.79 11.32
N PRO A 190 19.31 22.73 12.18
CA PRO A 190 18.58 23.06 13.40
C PRO A 190 17.18 23.66 13.13
N LYS A 191 17.06 24.49 12.09
CA LYS A 191 15.78 25.05 11.63
C LYS A 191 14.86 23.94 11.14
N HIS A 192 15.36 23.05 10.28
CA HIS A 192 14.60 21.93 9.73
C HIS A 192 14.08 20.98 10.82
N ASP A 193 14.93 20.59 11.76
CA ASP A 193 14.54 19.68 12.85
C ASP A 193 13.42 20.30 13.71
N THR A 194 13.49 21.63 13.95
CA THR A 194 12.45 22.37 14.65
C THR A 194 11.14 22.44 13.85
N GLU A 195 11.22 22.74 12.54
CA GLU A 195 10.05 22.79 11.65
C GLU A 195 9.35 21.44 11.52
N VAL A 196 10.11 20.35 11.44
CA VAL A 196 9.57 18.98 11.41
C VAL A 196 8.86 18.66 12.72
N ALA A 197 9.49 18.94 13.86
CA ALA A 197 8.88 18.72 15.17
C ALA A 197 7.57 19.52 15.35
N LEU A 198 7.53 20.78 14.92
CA LEU A 198 6.32 21.61 14.93
C LEU A 198 5.23 21.06 14.00
N ARG A 199 5.61 20.57 12.82
CA ARG A 199 4.67 19.97 11.86
C ARG A 199 4.07 18.67 12.39
N GLU A 200 4.87 17.81 13.01
CA GLU A 200 4.40 16.55 13.61
C GLU A 200 3.54 16.80 14.85
N ALA A 201 3.85 17.81 15.65
CA ALA A 201 3.00 18.24 16.75
C ALA A 201 1.66 18.81 16.27
N ARG A 202 1.64 19.54 15.15
CA ARG A 202 0.42 20.10 14.55
C ARG A 202 -0.42 19.05 13.81
N ASN A 203 0.21 18.05 13.22
CA ASN A 203 -0.45 16.98 12.49
C ASN A 203 0.10 15.60 12.92
N PRO A 204 -0.36 15.06 14.06
CA PRO A 204 0.10 13.78 14.55
C PRO A 204 -0.34 12.69 13.56
N ARG A 205 0.63 11.92 13.05
CA ARG A 205 0.32 10.75 12.20
C ARG A 205 -0.48 9.75 13.04
N PRO A 206 -1.54 9.11 12.49
CA PRO A 206 -2.21 8.03 13.20
C PRO A 206 -1.17 6.93 13.48
N VAL A 207 -0.97 6.63 14.76
CA VAL A 207 -0.01 5.61 15.20
C VAL A 207 -0.52 4.25 14.72
N GLU A 208 0.18 3.65 13.76
CA GLU A 208 -0.07 2.29 13.31
C GLU A 208 0.25 1.35 14.49
N LYS A 209 -0.79 0.77 15.10
CA LYS A 209 -0.62 -0.20 16.19
C LYS A 209 0.07 -1.44 15.63
N THR A 210 1.38 -1.53 15.85
CA THR A 210 2.18 -2.70 15.51
C THR A 210 1.65 -3.89 16.31
N LYS A 211 0.90 -4.79 15.65
CA LYS A 211 0.50 -6.07 16.25
C LYS A 211 1.76 -6.80 16.71
N SER A 212 1.92 -6.93 18.02
CA SER A 212 3.14 -7.51 18.59
C SER A 212 3.27 -8.97 18.14
N LYS A 213 4.51 -9.46 17.98
CA LYS A 213 4.80 -10.85 17.57
C LYS A 213 4.10 -11.92 18.43
N LEU A 214 3.67 -11.58 19.65
CA LEU A 214 2.88 -12.44 20.54
C LEU A 214 1.48 -12.75 19.98
N ASP A 215 0.88 -11.83 19.24
CA ASP A 215 -0.47 -12.00 18.69
C ASP A 215 -0.47 -13.09 17.60
N GLY A 216 0.58 -13.10 16.75
CA GLY A 216 0.77 -14.15 15.74
C GLY A 216 1.03 -15.54 16.34
N VAL A 217 1.75 -15.63 17.47
CA VAL A 217 1.97 -16.90 18.18
C VAL A 217 0.68 -17.38 18.84
N LEU A 218 -0.10 -16.48 19.42
CA LEU A 218 -1.36 -16.82 20.08
C LEU A 218 -2.40 -17.35 19.08
N GLU A 219 -2.50 -16.74 17.90
CA GLU A 219 -3.38 -17.22 16.82
C GLU A 219 -2.96 -18.60 16.32
N LEU A 220 -1.66 -18.85 16.13
CA LEU A 220 -1.16 -20.17 15.74
C LEU A 220 -1.48 -21.25 16.79
N PHE A 221 -1.39 -20.92 18.08
CA PHE A 221 -1.77 -21.82 19.17
C PHE A 221 -3.27 -22.11 19.18
N LYS A 222 -4.13 -21.10 18.98
CA LYS A 222 -5.59 -21.29 18.95
C LYS A 222 -6.02 -22.23 17.82
N VAL A 223 -5.49 -22.01 16.61
CA VAL A 223 -5.79 -22.87 15.44
C VAL A 223 -5.35 -24.30 15.74
N ARG A 224 -4.13 -24.49 16.26
CA ARG A 224 -3.61 -25.84 16.51
C ARG A 224 -4.36 -26.60 17.61
N VAL A 225 -4.81 -25.90 18.66
CA VAL A 225 -5.62 -26.50 19.72
C VAL A 225 -7.02 -26.86 19.21
N GLY A 226 -7.61 -26.02 18.36
CA GLY A 226 -8.88 -26.30 17.69
C GLY A 226 -8.85 -27.60 16.89
N ASP A 227 -7.86 -27.76 16.02
CA ASP A 227 -7.70 -28.94 15.17
C ASP A 227 -7.52 -30.24 15.98
N ILE A 228 -6.72 -30.18 17.05
CA ILE A 228 -6.49 -31.33 17.93
C ILE A 228 -7.78 -31.70 18.67
N SER A 229 -8.53 -30.71 19.16
CA SER A 229 -9.78 -30.95 19.87
C SER A 229 -10.86 -31.61 19.00
N ALA A 230 -10.99 -31.17 17.75
CA ALA A 230 -11.91 -31.76 16.78
C ALA A 230 -11.50 -33.20 16.42
N SER A 231 -10.20 -33.41 16.15
CA SER A 231 -9.67 -34.75 15.83
C SER A 231 -9.84 -35.75 16.99
N VAL A 232 -9.69 -35.30 18.24
CA VAL A 232 -9.94 -36.13 19.43
C VAL A 232 -11.43 -36.46 19.59
N ALA A 233 -12.32 -35.50 19.34
CA ALA A 233 -13.78 -35.72 19.44
C ALA A 233 -14.27 -36.73 18.39
N ASP A 234 -13.81 -36.59 17.14
CA ASP A 234 -14.14 -37.51 16.05
C ASP A 234 -13.63 -38.93 16.31
N PHE A 235 -12.39 -39.05 16.79
CA PHE A 235 -11.80 -40.34 17.15
C PHE A 235 -12.56 -41.01 18.31
N TYR A 236 -12.93 -40.23 19.33
CA TYR A 236 -13.73 -40.74 20.45
C TYR A 236 -15.10 -41.24 19.99
N GLY A 237 -15.75 -40.52 19.06
CA GLY A 237 -16.99 -40.95 18.42
C GLY A 237 -16.84 -42.31 17.75
N ARG A 238 -15.79 -42.50 16.94
CA ARG A 238 -15.50 -43.77 16.26
C ARG A 238 -15.21 -44.92 17.22
N VAL A 239 -14.39 -44.69 18.25
CA VAL A 239 -14.11 -45.70 19.29
C VAL A 239 -15.41 -46.18 19.96
N ARG A 240 -16.37 -45.28 20.17
CA ARG A 240 -17.66 -45.59 20.80
C ARG A 240 -18.57 -46.47 19.95
N HIS A 241 -18.48 -46.36 18.62
CA HIS A 241 -19.35 -47.09 17.68
C HIS A 241 -18.73 -48.40 17.18
N GLU A 242 -17.42 -48.43 16.93
CA GLU A 242 -16.75 -49.53 16.22
C GLU A 242 -15.74 -50.29 17.11
N GLY A 243 -15.47 -49.77 18.32
CA GLY A 243 -14.46 -50.31 19.23
C GLY A 243 -13.06 -49.78 18.94
N ILE A 244 -12.19 -49.84 19.96
CA ILE A 244 -10.89 -49.14 19.93
C ILE A 244 -9.91 -49.71 18.90
N VAL A 245 -9.96 -51.01 18.62
CA VAL A 245 -9.01 -51.68 17.73
C VAL A 245 -9.22 -51.28 16.28
N GLU A 246 -10.48 -51.19 15.83
CA GLU A 246 -10.80 -50.81 14.45
C GLU A 246 -10.66 -49.30 14.25
N ALA A 247 -11.04 -48.50 15.25
CA ALA A 247 -10.86 -47.05 15.23
C ALA A 247 -9.38 -46.64 15.06
N VAL A 248 -8.45 -47.33 15.74
CA VAL A 248 -7.00 -47.06 15.59
C VAL A 248 -6.47 -47.44 14.21
N ARG A 249 -7.04 -48.48 13.58
CA ARG A 249 -6.62 -48.95 12.26
C ARG A 249 -7.04 -47.98 11.16
N GLN A 250 -8.24 -47.42 11.26
CA GLN A 250 -8.84 -46.57 10.25
C GLN A 250 -8.50 -45.08 10.42
N ASP A 251 -8.39 -44.59 11.66
CA ASP A 251 -8.07 -43.18 11.97
C ASP A 251 -6.79 -43.06 12.79
N ARG A 252 -5.66 -43.30 12.12
CA ARG A 252 -4.32 -43.18 12.71
C ARG A 252 -4.02 -41.75 13.18
N SER A 253 -4.58 -40.74 12.50
CA SER A 253 -4.46 -39.32 12.87
C SER A 253 -5.15 -39.00 14.19
N GLY A 254 -6.38 -39.47 14.38
CA GLY A 254 -7.13 -39.30 15.63
C GLY A 254 -6.47 -40.00 16.81
N ALA A 255 -5.95 -41.22 16.59
CA ALA A 255 -5.19 -41.94 17.62
C ALA A 255 -3.92 -41.17 18.04
N ILE A 256 -3.17 -40.60 17.08
CA ILE A 256 -2.01 -39.75 17.36
C ILE A 256 -2.41 -38.47 18.10
N ALA A 257 -3.52 -37.83 17.72
CA ALA A 257 -4.03 -36.64 18.38
C ALA A 257 -4.37 -36.89 19.86
N VAL A 258 -4.98 -38.04 20.18
CA VAL A 258 -5.24 -38.46 21.58
C VAL A 258 -3.94 -38.67 22.35
N VAL A 259 -2.95 -39.35 21.76
CA VAL A 259 -1.64 -39.55 22.40
C VAL A 259 -0.92 -38.22 22.64
N MET A 260 -0.97 -37.30 21.68
CA MET A 260 -0.40 -35.95 21.80
C MET A 260 -1.11 -35.11 22.87
N ALA A 261 -2.44 -35.20 22.97
CA ALA A 261 -3.21 -34.50 24.00
C ALA A 261 -2.91 -35.04 25.41
N VAL A 262 -2.91 -36.36 25.58
CA VAL A 262 -2.58 -37.01 26.86
C VAL A 262 -1.12 -36.77 27.24
N GLY A 263 -0.20 -36.92 26.29
CA GLY A 263 1.22 -36.63 26.48
C GLY A 263 1.47 -35.17 26.83
N GLY A 264 0.75 -34.24 26.18
CA GLY A 264 0.78 -32.81 26.49
C GLY A 264 0.31 -32.51 27.91
N LEU A 265 -0.80 -33.11 28.36
CA LEU A 265 -1.31 -32.97 29.72
C LEU A 265 -0.37 -33.55 30.78
N VAL A 266 0.21 -34.73 30.51
CA VAL A 266 1.21 -35.36 31.38
C VAL A 266 2.47 -34.49 31.48
N TRP A 267 2.94 -33.93 30.36
CA TRP A 267 4.07 -33.01 30.34
C TRP A 267 3.77 -31.72 31.12
N LEU A 268 2.57 -31.15 30.97
CA LEU A 268 2.15 -29.97 31.72
C LEU A 268 2.06 -30.25 33.22
N ALA A 269 1.47 -31.38 33.61
CA ALA A 269 1.39 -31.83 35.00
C ALA A 269 2.79 -32.08 35.58
N TRP A 270 3.70 -32.71 34.82
CA TRP A 270 5.09 -32.89 35.22
C TRP A 270 5.79 -31.56 35.49
N ASN A 271 5.61 -30.57 34.62
CA ASN A 271 6.18 -29.24 34.80
C ASN A 271 5.58 -28.48 36.00
N LEU A 272 4.27 -28.61 36.24
CA LEU A 272 3.63 -28.04 37.43
C LEU A 272 4.13 -28.69 38.73
N VAL A 273 4.33 -30.02 38.73
CA VAL A 273 4.89 -30.74 39.88
C VAL A 273 6.37 -30.38 40.09
N ALA A 274 7.15 -30.22 39.02
CA ALA A 274 8.54 -29.76 39.09
C ALA A 274 8.62 -28.34 39.68
N LEU A 275 7.71 -27.46 39.26
CA LEU A 275 7.60 -26.09 39.79
C LEU A 275 7.18 -26.10 41.28
N ALA A 276 6.23 -26.95 41.67
CA ALA A 276 5.80 -27.08 43.06
C ALA A 276 6.92 -27.65 43.96
N ARG A 277 7.70 -28.63 43.47
CA ARG A 277 8.88 -29.17 44.19
C ARG A 277 9.97 -28.12 44.36
N PHE A 278 10.18 -27.28 43.35
CA PHE A 278 11.11 -26.16 43.44
C PHE A 278 10.68 -25.14 44.51
N ILE A 279 9.38 -24.86 44.62
CA ILE A 279 8.84 -23.95 45.64
C ILE A 279 8.91 -24.55 47.06
N VAL A 280 8.63 -25.86 47.23
CA VAL A 280 8.67 -26.53 48.55
C VAL A 280 10.10 -26.78 49.05
N GLY A 281 11.07 -26.98 48.15
CA GLY A 281 12.48 -27.16 48.50
C GLY A 281 13.13 -25.94 49.17
N LEU A 282 12.51 -24.76 49.08
CA LEU A 282 12.94 -23.52 49.73
C LEU A 282 12.46 -23.38 51.19
N ALA A 283 11.64 -24.31 51.71
CA ALA A 283 10.91 -24.14 52.98
C ALA A 283 11.36 -25.01 54.18
N SER A 284 12.51 -25.68 54.15
CA SER A 284 13.03 -26.45 55.31
C SER A 284 14.02 -25.63 56.17
N PRO A 285 13.83 -25.47 57.49
CA PRO A 285 14.75 -24.74 58.36
C PRO A 285 15.92 -25.61 58.88
N ALA A 286 17.12 -25.03 58.94
CA ALA A 286 18.34 -25.67 59.50
C ALA A 286 18.38 -25.62 61.04
N PRO A 287 19.01 -26.58 61.74
CA PRO A 287 19.14 -26.57 63.21
C PRO A 287 20.19 -25.55 63.69
N PRO A 288 20.10 -25.04 64.94
CA PRO A 288 20.99 -23.98 65.40
C PRO A 288 22.29 -24.53 66.04
N ALA A 289 23.39 -23.81 65.85
CA ALA A 289 24.68 -24.04 66.51
C ALA A 289 25.16 -22.75 67.24
N PRO A 290 26.03 -22.87 68.27
CA PRO A 290 26.01 -22.02 69.46
C PRO A 290 26.93 -20.78 69.43
N VAL A 291 26.76 -19.96 70.47
CA VAL A 291 27.28 -18.60 70.72
C VAL A 291 28.78 -18.47 71.03
N ALA A 292 29.27 -17.26 70.77
CA ALA A 292 30.65 -16.77 70.61
C ALA A 292 31.53 -16.67 71.87
N ALA A 293 32.85 -16.55 71.65
CA ALA A 293 33.80 -15.88 72.54
C ALA A 293 34.93 -15.17 71.76
N THR A 294 35.45 -14.12 72.37
CA THR A 294 36.14 -12.92 71.85
C THR A 294 37.69 -12.99 71.79
N ASN A 295 38.27 -12.10 70.95
CA ASN A 295 39.51 -11.28 71.11
C ASN A 295 40.58 -11.37 70.00
N ALA A 296 41.10 -10.18 69.61
CA ALA A 296 42.14 -9.87 68.61
C ALA A 296 43.59 -10.10 69.17
N PRO A 297 44.73 -9.80 68.48
CA PRO A 297 44.94 -9.16 67.15
C PRO A 297 46.10 -9.71 66.25
N ASN A 298 46.26 -9.06 65.08
CA ASN A 298 47.46 -8.92 64.21
C ASN A 298 47.94 -10.09 63.32
N ALA A 299 47.78 -9.92 62.00
CA ALA A 299 48.86 -9.78 61.01
C ALA A 299 48.26 -9.59 59.58
N SER A 300 48.75 -8.58 58.86
CA SER A 300 48.61 -8.39 57.40
C SER A 300 49.75 -9.14 56.67
N PRO A 301 49.84 -9.24 55.32
CA PRO A 301 49.00 -8.62 54.28
C PRO A 301 48.63 -9.56 53.11
N ASP A 302 48.06 -8.95 52.06
CA ASP A 302 47.96 -9.40 50.66
C ASP A 302 46.87 -10.44 50.33
N ALA A 303 46.07 -10.32 49.26
CA ALA A 303 45.94 -9.30 48.23
C ALA A 303 44.56 -9.45 47.57
N THR A 304 44.04 -8.32 47.09
CA THR A 304 43.24 -8.15 45.86
C THR A 304 42.09 -9.14 45.55
N ALA A 305 40.86 -8.65 45.59
CA ALA A 305 40.13 -8.27 44.36
C ALA A 305 38.68 -7.88 44.68
N SER A 306 38.36 -6.65 44.28
CA SER A 306 37.06 -5.98 44.36
C SER A 306 35.98 -6.65 43.52
N THR A 307 34.81 -6.86 44.10
CA THR A 307 33.54 -7.01 43.39
C THR A 307 32.97 -5.63 43.07
N SER A 308 32.50 -5.48 41.83
CA SER A 308 31.63 -4.38 41.40
C SER A 308 30.40 -4.25 42.29
N ALA A 309 30.05 -3.02 42.67
CA ALA A 309 28.68 -2.67 42.99
C ALA A 309 28.39 -1.20 42.64
N ARG A 310 27.63 -1.08 41.57
CA ARG A 310 26.87 0.07 41.09
C ARG A 310 25.82 0.44 42.15
N THR A 311 25.65 1.71 42.48
CA THR A 311 24.30 2.31 42.66
C THR A 311 24.37 3.82 42.81
N SER A 312 23.62 4.47 41.93
CA SER A 312 23.15 5.84 41.98
C SER A 312 22.06 6.02 43.04
N ALA A 313 22.03 7.16 43.72
CA ALA A 313 20.79 7.91 43.96
C ALA A 313 21.06 9.32 44.51
N SER A 314 20.51 10.30 43.80
CA SER A 314 19.94 11.60 44.21
C SER A 314 20.48 12.35 45.43
N TYR A 315 20.74 13.65 45.26
CA TYR A 315 20.12 14.69 46.09
C TYR A 315 20.14 16.04 45.34
N SER A 316 18.95 16.64 45.17
CA SER A 316 18.76 18.05 44.82
C SER A 316 18.69 18.88 46.10
N ALA A 317 19.40 20.00 46.19
CA ALA A 317 18.97 21.17 46.98
C ALA A 317 19.76 22.44 46.62
N ALA A 318 18.99 23.36 46.04
CA ALA A 318 19.13 24.82 45.92
C ALA A 318 20.22 25.56 46.73
N VAL A 319 20.95 26.45 46.04
CA VAL A 319 21.56 27.65 46.62
C VAL A 319 20.95 28.88 45.93
N LYS A 320 20.20 29.67 46.69
CA LYS A 320 19.80 31.05 46.35
C LYS A 320 20.90 32.01 46.80
N ARG A 321 21.35 32.93 45.94
CA ARG A 321 21.81 34.25 46.39
C ARG A 321 21.42 35.35 45.41
N LYS A 322 20.86 36.40 46.03
CA LYS A 322 20.21 37.57 45.46
C LYS A 322 21.20 38.50 44.74
N THR A 323 20.73 39.08 43.66
CA THR A 323 21.24 40.30 43.04
C THR A 323 20.72 41.54 43.77
N LYS A 324 21.61 42.53 44.02
CA LYS A 324 21.21 43.94 44.14
C LYS A 324 22.38 44.88 43.81
N LYS A 325 22.20 45.64 42.72
CA LYS A 325 22.65 47.01 42.37
C LYS A 325 24.13 47.40 42.47
N SER A 326 24.66 47.99 41.39
CA SER A 326 24.92 49.45 41.26
C SER A 326 26.14 49.76 40.38
N SER A 327 25.92 50.30 39.17
CA SER A 327 26.33 51.64 38.69
C SER A 327 26.12 51.72 37.18
#